data_AF-A0A7S0SCN0-F1
#
_entry.id   AF-A0A7S0SCN0-F1
#
_cell.length_a   1.000
_cell.length_b   1.000
_cell.length_c   1.000
_cell.angle_alpha   90.00
_cell.angle_beta   90.00
_cell.angle_gamma   90.00
#
_symmetry.space_group_name_H-M   'P 1'
#
loop_
_entity.id
_entity.type
_entity.pdbx_description
1 polymer ?
#
loop_
_entity_poly.entity_id
_entity_poly.type
_entity_poly.pdbx_seq_one_letter_code
_entity_poly.pdbx_strand_id
1 'polypeptide(L)'
;ELGWEEGKCWSPGDTEEDGVPATSRVRDAIAGLTASMFSDGNLPSSTSSAAGNKLVQWCHGAPGLLPLLAAAVRHPGPCVAPARVYQAPMTRAAEVTWRRGLLAKGPGLCHGVAGNGYALLSVYRCTRDAKTLAR
;
A
#
# COMPACT_ATOMS: atom_id res chain seq x y z
N GLU A 1 14.28 16.74 23.97
CA GLU A 1 14.38 17.25 22.58
C GLU A 1 14.63 16.07 21.67
N LEU A 2 13.72 15.78 20.74
CA LEU A 2 13.91 14.68 19.79
C LEU A 2 14.85 15.17 18.70
N GLY A 3 16.11 14.73 18.75
CA GLY A 3 17.17 15.07 17.81
C GLY A 3 16.91 14.45 16.44
N TRP A 4 16.12 15.14 15.61
CA TRP A 4 16.03 14.84 14.18
C TRP A 4 17.17 15.54 13.45
N GLU A 5 18.22 14.79 13.10
CA GLU A 5 19.23 15.26 12.15
C GLU A 5 18.76 14.96 10.72
N GLU A 6 18.60 16.02 9.93
CA GLU A 6 18.24 15.95 8.53
C GLU A 6 19.28 15.12 7.76
N GLY A 7 18.85 13.96 7.21
CA GLY A 7 19.70 13.10 6.38
C GLY A 7 20.18 11.78 7.01
N LYS A 8 19.86 11.49 8.28
CA LYS A 8 20.19 10.19 8.88
C LYS A 8 19.27 9.09 8.34
N CYS A 9 19.75 8.28 7.39
CA CYS A 9 19.08 7.05 6.98
C CYS A 9 19.32 5.98 8.06
N TRP A 10 18.25 5.35 8.53
CA TRP A 10 18.31 4.25 9.50
C TRP A 10 19.21 3.12 9.00
N SER A 11 20.21 2.76 9.81
CA SER A 11 21.10 1.64 9.55
C SER A 11 20.46 0.32 9.99
N PRO A 12 20.81 -0.82 9.38
CA PRO A 12 20.21 -2.12 9.73
C PRO A 12 20.32 -2.55 11.19
N GLY A 13 21.25 -1.95 11.96
CA GLY A 13 21.47 -2.21 13.38
C GLY A 13 20.98 -1.11 14.33
N ASP A 14 20.35 -0.05 13.81
CA ASP A 14 19.72 0.95 14.67
C ASP A 14 18.53 0.28 15.42
N THR A 15 18.24 0.72 16.63
CA THR A 15 17.11 0.25 17.45
C THR A 15 16.44 1.44 18.12
N GLU A 16 15.13 1.39 18.26
CA GLU A 16 14.37 2.38 19.05
C GLU A 16 14.61 2.15 20.56
N GLU A 17 14.10 3.04 21.41
CA GLU A 17 14.23 2.96 22.88
C GLU A 17 13.73 1.64 23.48
N ASP A 18 12.82 0.94 22.80
CA ASP A 18 12.29 -0.37 23.20
C ASP A 18 13.10 -1.57 22.66
N GLY A 19 14.25 -1.33 22.01
CA GLY A 19 15.13 -2.36 21.48
C GLY A 19 14.64 -3.02 20.19
N VAL A 20 13.51 -2.57 19.62
CA VAL A 20 13.00 -3.09 18.34
C VAL A 20 13.71 -2.39 17.18
N PRO A 21 14.24 -3.13 16.20
CA PRO A 21 14.78 -2.52 14.99
C PRO A 21 13.66 -1.77 14.25
N ALA A 22 13.76 -0.46 14.01
CA ALA A 22 12.76 0.25 13.20
C ALA A 22 12.65 -0.28 11.77
N THR A 23 13.67 -1.00 11.28
CA THR A 23 13.56 -1.78 10.04
C THR A 23 12.45 -2.84 10.12
N SER A 24 12.23 -3.48 11.27
CA SER A 24 11.13 -4.44 11.44
C SER A 24 9.78 -3.75 11.50
N ARG A 25 9.68 -2.53 12.05
CA ARG A 25 8.41 -1.79 12.16
C ARG A 25 7.77 -1.51 10.81
N VAL A 26 8.55 -1.16 9.79
CA VAL A 26 8.03 -0.94 8.43
C VAL A 26 7.41 -2.22 7.88
N ARG A 27 8.14 -3.33 7.98
CA ARG A 27 7.67 -4.65 7.55
C ARG A 27 6.39 -5.06 8.29
N ASP A 28 6.37 -4.88 9.61
CA ASP A 28 5.25 -5.27 10.47
C ASP A 28 4.02 -4.38 10.22
N ALA A 29 4.22 -3.09 9.95
CA ALA A 29 3.15 -2.18 9.55
C ALA A 29 2.52 -2.58 8.21
N ILE A 30 3.34 -2.91 7.20
CA ILE A 30 2.82 -3.41 5.91
C ILE A 30 2.08 -4.74 6.13
N ALA A 31 2.62 -5.65 6.95
CA ALA A 31 1.96 -6.90 7.28
C ALA A 31 0.59 -6.67 7.94
N GLY A 32 0.50 -5.77 8.93
CA GLY A 32 -0.74 -5.39 9.60
C GLY A 32 -1.77 -4.79 8.63
N LEU A 33 -1.35 -3.91 7.73
CA LEU A 33 -2.22 -3.39 6.67
C LEU A 33 -2.77 -4.53 5.79
N THR A 34 -1.90 -5.41 5.30
CA THR A 34 -2.34 -6.53 4.45
C THR A 34 -3.25 -7.54 5.17
N ALA A 35 -3.05 -7.73 6.47
CA ALA A 35 -3.90 -8.58 7.31
C ALA A 35 -5.28 -7.95 7.57
N SER A 36 -5.39 -6.61 7.55
CA SER A 36 -6.64 -5.89 7.75
C SER A 36 -7.55 -5.82 6.51
N MET A 37 -7.08 -6.33 5.37
CA MET A 37 -7.84 -6.28 4.12
C MET A 37 -9.14 -7.10 4.21
N PHE A 38 -10.24 -6.54 3.72
CA PHE A 38 -11.48 -7.28 3.50
C PHE A 38 -11.26 -8.44 2.53
N SER A 39 -12.16 -9.42 2.51
CA SER A 39 -12.05 -10.63 1.67
C SER A 39 -11.82 -10.31 0.18
N ASP A 40 -12.43 -9.25 -0.36
CA ASP A 40 -12.26 -8.82 -1.74
C ASP A 40 -10.94 -8.11 -2.04
N GLY A 41 -10.16 -7.79 -1.01
CA GLY A 41 -8.87 -7.14 -1.14
C GLY A 41 -8.87 -5.64 -0.89
N ASN A 42 -10.00 -5.05 -0.49
CA ASN A 42 -10.04 -3.65 -0.11
C ASN A 42 -9.51 -3.42 1.32
N LEU A 43 -9.15 -2.18 1.65
CA LEU A 43 -8.81 -1.77 3.02
C LEU A 43 -9.95 -1.03 3.71
N PRO A 44 -10.09 -1.17 5.04
CA PRO A 44 -10.94 -0.26 5.82
C PRO A 44 -10.35 1.15 5.83
N SER A 45 -11.20 2.16 6.02
CA SER A 45 -10.74 3.56 6.14
C SER A 45 -10.00 3.83 7.45
N SER A 46 -10.28 3.06 8.49
CA SER A 46 -9.60 3.04 9.79
C SER A 46 -9.91 1.73 10.51
N THR A 47 -9.13 1.38 11.54
CA THR A 47 -9.25 0.11 12.29
C THR A 47 -10.62 -0.09 12.93
N SER A 48 -11.34 0.99 13.27
CA SER A 48 -12.65 0.96 13.94
C SER A 48 -13.81 1.46 13.07
N SER A 49 -13.59 1.62 11.76
CA SER A 49 -14.58 2.23 10.87
C SER A 49 -15.85 1.39 10.74
N ALA A 50 -16.99 1.96 11.15
CA ALA A 50 -18.31 1.40 10.87
C ALA A 50 -18.75 1.58 9.41
N ALA A 51 -18.03 2.38 8.61
CA ALA A 51 -18.37 2.63 7.21
C ALA A 51 -18.25 1.37 6.34
N GLY A 52 -17.48 0.37 6.79
CA GLY A 52 -17.33 -0.92 6.14
C GLY A 52 -16.58 -0.86 4.81
N ASN A 53 -16.77 -1.89 3.99
CA ASN A 53 -16.06 -2.08 2.73
C ASN A 53 -16.68 -1.26 1.57
N LYS A 54 -16.69 0.08 1.67
CA LYS A 54 -17.33 0.96 0.67
C LYS A 54 -16.33 1.76 -0.17
N LEU A 55 -15.29 2.31 0.47
CA LEU A 55 -14.38 3.27 -0.17
C LEU A 55 -13.29 2.56 -0.98
N VAL A 56 -13.21 2.85 -2.28
CA VAL A 56 -12.15 2.39 -3.19
C VAL A 56 -11.50 3.63 -3.79
N GLN A 57 -10.75 4.34 -2.96
CA GLN A 57 -10.20 5.67 -3.25
C GLN A 57 -8.72 5.68 -2.87
N TRP A 58 -7.94 6.60 -3.48
CA TRP A 58 -6.54 6.80 -3.09
C TRP A 58 -6.40 7.12 -1.60
N CYS A 59 -7.23 8.02 -1.09
CA CYS A 59 -7.16 8.40 0.33
C CYS A 59 -7.64 7.31 1.29
N HIS A 60 -8.57 6.44 0.87
CA HIS A 60 -9.13 5.37 1.71
C HIS A 60 -9.48 4.15 0.86
N GLY A 61 -8.78 3.04 1.10
CA GLY A 61 -9.02 1.75 0.45
C GLY A 61 -7.79 1.19 -0.26
N ALA A 62 -8.01 0.14 -1.03
CA ALA A 62 -7.00 -0.55 -1.83
C ALA A 62 -6.15 0.35 -2.74
N PRO A 63 -6.70 1.40 -3.39
CA PRO A 63 -5.88 2.22 -4.29
C PRO A 63 -4.71 2.91 -3.56
N GLY A 64 -4.88 3.31 -2.30
CA GLY A 64 -3.79 3.87 -1.49
C GLY A 64 -2.73 2.84 -1.06
N LEU A 65 -3.09 1.55 -0.99
CA LEU A 65 -2.17 0.46 -0.64
C LEU A 65 -1.23 0.08 -1.79
N LEU A 66 -1.70 0.18 -3.03
CA LEU A 66 -0.95 -0.30 -4.20
C LEU A 66 0.42 0.36 -4.39
N PRO A 67 0.57 1.70 -4.28
CA PRO A 67 1.88 2.34 -4.36
C PRO A 67 2.85 1.87 -3.26
N LEU A 68 2.35 1.63 -2.04
CA LEU A 68 3.16 1.12 -0.93
C LEU A 68 3.70 -0.28 -1.23
N LEU A 69 2.83 -1.20 -1.65
CA LEU A 69 3.26 -2.56 -2.01
C LEU A 69 4.20 -2.56 -3.23
N ALA A 70 3.94 -1.71 -4.22
CA ALA A 70 4.80 -1.58 -5.39
C ALA A 70 6.19 -1.02 -5.02
N ALA A 71 6.26 -0.06 -4.09
CA ALA A 71 7.52 0.45 -3.56
C ALA A 71 8.29 -0.66 -2.80
N ALA A 72 7.62 -1.42 -1.95
CA ALA A 72 8.25 -2.53 -1.22
C ALA A 72 8.82 -3.62 -2.15
N VAL A 73 8.16 -3.89 -3.28
CA VAL A 73 8.67 -4.81 -4.31
C VAL A 73 9.88 -4.24 -5.06
N ARG A 74 9.86 -2.94 -5.38
CA ARG A 74 10.93 -2.28 -6.16
C ARG A 74 12.19 -1.97 -5.34
N HIS A 75 12.04 -1.86 -4.02
CA HIS A 75 13.11 -1.48 -3.10
C HIS A 75 13.29 -2.59 -2.05
N PRO A 76 13.82 -3.77 -2.45
CA PRO A 76 14.10 -4.83 -1.50
C PRO A 76 15.19 -4.37 -0.51
N GLY A 77 15.05 -4.78 0.74
CA GLY A 77 15.98 -4.40 1.80
C GLY A 77 15.54 -4.95 3.15
N PRO A 78 16.30 -4.69 4.22
CA PRO A 78 16.01 -5.20 5.55
C PRO A 78 14.68 -4.69 6.13
N CYS A 79 14.17 -3.55 5.63
CA CYS A 79 12.94 -2.93 6.09
C CYS A 79 11.66 -3.55 5.52
N VAL A 80 11.76 -4.45 4.54
CA VAL A 80 10.61 -5.04 3.84
C VAL A 80 10.74 -6.56 3.75
N ALA A 81 9.61 -7.25 3.65
CA ALA A 81 9.58 -8.67 3.42
C ALA A 81 10.00 -9.01 1.98
N PRO A 82 10.39 -10.26 1.69
CA PRO A 82 10.68 -10.68 0.32
C PRO A 82 9.50 -10.41 -0.62
N ALA A 83 9.79 -9.93 -1.84
CA ALA A 83 8.77 -9.45 -2.79
C ALA A 83 7.57 -10.39 -3.00
N ARG A 84 7.79 -11.71 -2.97
CA ARG A 84 6.73 -12.74 -3.08
C ARG A 84 5.60 -12.58 -2.06
N VAL A 85 5.90 -12.05 -0.86
CA VAL A 85 4.91 -11.83 0.21
C VAL A 85 3.86 -10.80 -0.23
N TYR A 86 4.22 -9.87 -1.10
CA TYR A 86 3.34 -8.79 -1.54
C TYR A 86 2.48 -9.17 -2.76
N GLN A 87 2.78 -10.28 -3.45
CA GLN A 87 2.11 -10.63 -4.70
C GLN A 87 0.60 -10.86 -4.52
N ALA A 88 0.21 -11.67 -3.53
CA ALA A 88 -1.20 -11.96 -3.25
C ALA A 88 -2.02 -10.73 -2.81
N PRO A 89 -1.60 -9.93 -1.80
CA PRO A 89 -2.34 -8.74 -1.41
C PRO A 89 -2.37 -7.69 -2.53
N MET A 90 -1.27 -7.48 -3.26
CA MET A 90 -1.23 -6.55 -4.39
C MET A 90 -2.19 -6.96 -5.51
N THR A 91 -2.25 -8.25 -5.85
CA THR A 91 -3.17 -8.75 -6.87
C THR A 91 -4.63 -8.52 -6.48
N ARG A 92 -4.99 -8.82 -5.23
CA ARG A 92 -6.34 -8.61 -4.71
C ARG A 92 -6.72 -7.12 -4.67
N ALA A 93 -5.81 -6.27 -4.18
CA ALA A 93 -6.00 -4.82 -4.15
C ALA A 93 -6.12 -4.22 -5.57
N ALA A 94 -5.36 -4.71 -6.55
CA ALA A 94 -5.46 -4.29 -7.94
C ALA A 94 -6.78 -4.74 -8.58
N GLU A 95 -7.24 -5.96 -8.29
CA GLU A 95 -8.51 -6.47 -8.81
C GLU A 95 -9.72 -5.69 -8.26
N VAL A 96 -9.74 -5.37 -6.96
CA VAL A 96 -10.82 -4.56 -6.38
C VAL A 96 -10.78 -3.11 -6.90
N THR A 97 -9.58 -2.54 -7.07
CA THR A 97 -9.39 -1.21 -7.67
C THR A 97 -9.90 -1.19 -9.11
N TRP A 98 -9.67 -2.24 -9.88
CA TRP A 98 -10.21 -2.36 -11.23
C TRP A 98 -11.74 -2.48 -11.23
N ARG A 99 -12.30 -3.42 -10.45
CA ARG A 99 -13.74 -3.70 -10.47
C ARG A 99 -14.61 -2.58 -9.91
N ARG A 100 -14.10 -1.81 -8.95
CA ARG A 100 -14.88 -0.83 -8.17
C ARG A 100 -14.32 0.59 -8.24
N GLY A 101 -13.20 0.81 -8.94
CA GLY A 101 -12.50 2.09 -8.96
C GLY A 101 -13.01 3.10 -9.99
N LEU A 102 -14.02 2.76 -10.80
CA LEU A 102 -14.76 3.71 -11.61
C LEU A 102 -15.76 4.48 -10.73
N LEU A 103 -15.27 5.50 -10.05
CA LEU A 103 -16.03 6.27 -9.08
C LEU A 103 -16.94 7.30 -9.77
N ALA A 104 -18.23 7.28 -9.44
CA ALA A 104 -19.21 8.29 -9.88
C ALA A 104 -18.88 9.72 -9.42
N LYS A 105 -17.98 9.87 -8.43
CA LYS A 105 -17.52 11.17 -7.91
C LYS A 105 -16.70 11.99 -8.93
N GLY A 106 -16.19 11.35 -9.98
CA GLY A 106 -15.50 12.02 -11.08
C GLY A 106 -14.00 11.70 -11.19
N PRO A 107 -13.25 12.48 -11.99
CA PRO A 107 -11.90 12.14 -12.43
C PRO A 107 -10.78 12.57 -11.45
N GLY A 108 -11.10 12.96 -10.21
CA GLY A 108 -10.10 13.48 -9.26
C GLY A 108 -9.02 12.47 -8.84
N LEU A 109 -7.93 12.97 -8.25
CA LEU A 109 -6.82 12.14 -7.77
C LEU A 109 -7.06 11.53 -6.38
N CYS A 110 -7.59 12.30 -5.44
CA CYS A 110 -7.75 11.84 -4.04
C CYS A 110 -8.81 10.72 -3.90
N HIS A 111 -9.91 10.85 -4.64
CA HIS A 111 -11.07 9.95 -4.54
C HIS A 111 -11.86 9.97 -5.85
N GLY A 112 -11.16 9.80 -6.97
CA GLY A 112 -11.72 9.73 -8.30
C GLY A 112 -10.99 8.72 -9.19
N VAL A 113 -11.43 8.61 -10.43
CA VAL A 113 -10.95 7.59 -11.38
C VAL A 113 -9.46 7.75 -11.68
N ALA A 114 -8.96 8.99 -11.81
CA ALA A 114 -7.54 9.21 -12.13
C ALA A 114 -6.61 8.69 -11.03
N GLY A 115 -6.93 8.93 -9.75
CA GLY A 115 -6.15 8.41 -8.63
C GLY A 115 -6.07 6.88 -8.62
N ASN A 116 -7.21 6.24 -8.90
CA ASN A 116 -7.29 4.78 -9.00
C ASN A 116 -6.48 4.25 -10.19
N GLY A 117 -6.48 4.96 -11.33
CA GLY A 117 -5.61 4.64 -12.47
C GLY A 117 -4.12 4.74 -12.12
N TYR A 118 -3.69 5.77 -11.40
CA TYR A 118 -2.30 5.90 -10.91
C TYR A 118 -1.90 4.76 -9.96
N ALA A 119 -2.84 4.27 -9.15
CA ALA A 119 -2.60 3.12 -8.29
C ALA A 119 -2.32 1.83 -9.11
N LEU A 120 -3.10 1.58 -10.17
CA LEU A 120 -2.85 0.47 -11.11
C LEU A 120 -1.54 0.64 -11.87
N LEU A 121 -1.23 1.87 -12.32
CA LEU A 121 0.04 2.17 -12.99
C LEU A 121 1.25 1.85 -12.09
N SER A 122 1.13 2.09 -10.78
CA SER A 122 2.19 1.78 -9.82
C SER A 122 2.51 0.27 -9.77
N VAL A 123 1.47 -0.57 -9.84
CA VAL A 123 1.61 -2.03 -9.93
C VAL A 123 2.26 -2.42 -11.25
N TYR A 124 1.78 -1.90 -12.39
CA TYR A 124 2.40 -2.18 -13.69
C TYR A 124 3.90 -1.86 -13.69
N ARG A 125 4.31 -0.74 -13.09
CA ARG A 125 5.73 -0.34 -13.03
C ARG A 125 6.62 -1.33 -12.28
N CYS A 126 6.09 -2.09 -11.32
CA CYS A 126 6.88 -3.11 -10.60
C CYS A 126 6.72 -4.53 -11.15
N THR A 127 5.56 -4.89 -11.70
CA THR A 127 5.28 -6.26 -12.19
C THR A 127 5.51 -6.43 -13.69
N ARG A 128 5.42 -5.34 -14.46
CA ARG A 128 5.34 -5.36 -15.94
C ARG A 128 4.18 -6.19 -16.49
N ASP A 129 3.17 -6.46 -15.68
CA ASP A 129 1.96 -7.16 -16.09
C ASP A 129 1.11 -6.29 -17.02
N ALA A 130 1.06 -6.66 -18.30
CA ALA A 130 0.30 -5.95 -19.32
C ALA A 130 -1.20 -5.89 -19.01
N LYS A 131 -1.75 -6.87 -18.28
CA LYS A 131 -3.16 -6.84 -17.87
C LYS A 131 -3.43 -5.63 -16.97
N THR A 132 -2.49 -5.30 -16.09
CA THR A 132 -2.62 -4.15 -15.20
C THR A 132 -2.49 -2.82 -15.93
N LEU A 133 -1.75 -2.78 -17.04
CA LEU A 133 -1.68 -1.60 -17.91
C LEU A 133 -2.94 -1.42 -18.78
N ALA A 134 -3.56 -2.51 -19.22
CA ALA A 134 -4.74 -2.50 -20.08
C ALA A 134 -6.05 -2.17 -19.33
N ARG A 135 -6.01 -2.12 -18.00
CA ARG A 135 -7.08 -1.69 -17.11
C ARG A 135 -7.08 -0.17 -17.00
#